data_AF-A0A7V3YKT6-F1
#
_entry.id   AF-A0A7V3YKT6-F1
#
_cell.length_a   1.000
_cell.length_b   1.000
_cell.length_c   1.000
_cell.angle_alpha   90.00
_cell.angle_beta   90.00
_cell.angle_gamma   90.00
#
_symmetry.space_group_name_H-M   'P 1'
#
loop_
_entity.id
_entity.type
_entity.pdbx_description
1 polymer ?
#
loop_
_entity_poly.entity_id
_entity_poly.type
_entity_poly.pdbx_seq_one_letter_code
_entity_poly.pdbx_strand_id
1 'polypeptide(L)'
;MIRSFHSVRGKMLIFILIPVVAALLGIVVWQNLQSRNRAYENARAVMEATARELANEADAILEVAMNAARTMAQGFSAFESIPQEHRREVLRGMLRKVLEENEDFLGTWVCFEPNALDGLDEKYRGTEGHDETGRFIPYFFRDQGKISEEPLRDYETPGAGDYYLLARNSGNEVLL
;
A
#
# COMPACT_ATOMS: atom_id res chain seq x y z
N MET A 1 54.75 40.86 24.71
CA MET A 1 54.82 41.42 26.07
C MET A 1 54.02 40.52 27.02
N ILE A 2 54.65 39.45 27.54
CA ILE A 2 54.04 38.55 28.53
C ILE A 2 54.79 38.81 29.84
N ARG A 3 54.19 39.59 30.75
CA ARG A 3 54.77 39.85 32.08
C ARG A 3 54.67 38.57 32.89
N SER A 4 55.83 37.96 33.21
CA SER A 4 55.89 36.77 34.05
C SER A 4 55.45 37.11 35.49
N PHE A 5 54.42 36.43 35.98
CA PHE A 5 53.98 36.52 37.36
C PHE A 5 54.88 35.68 38.27
N HIS A 6 55.98 36.26 38.76
CA HIS A 6 56.80 35.66 39.83
C HIS A 6 56.31 36.13 41.21
N SER A 7 55.02 35.92 41.51
CA SER A 7 54.44 36.15 42.85
C SER A 7 53.70 34.89 43.30
N VAL A 8 53.84 34.51 44.58
CA VAL A 8 53.27 33.30 45.20
C VAL A 8 51.77 33.15 44.91
N ARG A 9 51.04 34.27 44.81
CA ARG A 9 49.61 34.32 44.44
C ARG A 9 49.32 33.81 43.03
N GLY A 10 50.20 34.12 42.06
CA GLY A 10 50.06 33.66 40.68
C GLY A 10 50.27 32.15 40.55
N LYS A 11 51.22 31.59 41.30
CA LYS A 11 51.46 30.14 41.37
C LYS A 11 50.25 29.40 41.97
N MET A 12 49.69 29.91 43.08
CA MET A 12 48.46 29.35 43.67
C MET A 12 47.26 29.40 42.71
N LEU A 13 47.06 30.51 42.00
CA LEU A 13 45.99 30.65 41.01
C LEU A 13 46.09 29.61 39.89
N ILE A 14 47.30 29.38 39.36
CA ILE A 14 47.53 28.38 38.31
C ILE A 14 47.23 26.96 38.80
N PHE A 15 47.65 26.62 40.03
CA PHE A 15 47.39 25.31 40.64
C PHE A 15 45.91 25.01 40.84
N ILE A 16 45.06 26.03 41.03
CA ILE A 16 43.60 25.87 41.17
C ILE A 16 42.90 25.89 39.81
N LEU A 17 43.34 26.75 38.88
CA LEU A 17 42.72 26.90 37.56
C LEU A 17 42.89 25.66 36.67
N ILE A 18 44.06 25.01 36.68
CA ILE A 18 44.32 23.83 35.84
C ILE A 18 43.33 22.67 36.11
N PRO A 19 43.13 22.20 37.37
CA PRO A 19 42.20 21.10 37.62
C PRO A 19 40.75 21.48 37.33
N VAL A 20 40.36 22.75 37.54
CA VAL A 20 39.03 23.24 37.18
C VAL A 20 38.82 23.18 35.66
N VAL A 21 39.79 23.67 34.87
CA VAL A 21 39.72 23.59 33.41
C VAL A 21 39.72 22.15 32.92
N ALA A 22 40.55 21.28 33.50
CA ALA A 22 40.58 19.85 33.16
C ALA A 22 39.25 19.14 33.47
N ALA A 23 38.62 19.45 34.62
CA ALA A 23 37.32 18.91 34.98
C ALA A 23 36.23 19.38 34.01
N LEU A 24 36.21 20.67 33.64
CA LEU A 24 35.27 21.21 32.65
C LEU A 24 35.45 20.55 31.27
N LEU A 25 36.69 20.38 30.80
CA LEU A 25 36.97 19.68 29.54
C LEU A 25 36.51 18.21 29.57
N GLY A 26 36.74 17.52 30.69
CA GLY A 26 36.28 16.14 30.88
C GLY A 26 34.75 16.03 30.80
N ILE A 27 34.02 16.96 31.43
CA ILE A 27 32.55 17.02 31.36
C ILE A 27 32.09 17.27 29.92
N VAL A 28 32.70 18.22 29.20
CA VAL A 28 32.34 18.53 27.81
C VAL A 28 32.57 17.33 26.89
N VAL A 29 33.71 16.63 27.02
CA VAL A 29 34.00 15.44 26.22
C VAL A 29 32.99 14.33 26.52
N TRP A 30 32.71 14.08 27.81
CA TRP A 30 31.73 13.08 28.23
C TRP A 30 30.32 13.40 27.71
N GLN A 31 29.89 14.67 27.80
CA GLN A 31 28.61 15.13 27.24
C GLN A 31 28.55 14.97 25.72
N ASN A 32 29.62 15.27 24.99
CA ASN A 32 29.67 15.10 23.54
C ASN A 32 29.54 13.63 23.14
N LEU A 33 30.23 12.71 23.83
CA LEU A 33 30.12 11.28 23.57
C LEU A 33 28.70 10.76 23.86
N GLN A 34 28.11 11.16 24.99
CA GLN A 34 26.74 10.79 25.34
C GLN A 34 25.70 11.41 24.39
N SER A 35 25.91 12.66 23.98
CA SER A 35 25.03 13.39 23.07
C SER A 35 25.02 12.77 21.69
N ARG A 36 26.16 12.30 21.18
CA ARG A 36 26.22 11.56 19.92
C ARG A 36 25.36 10.30 19.97
N ASN A 37 25.51 9.47 21.01
CA ASN A 37 24.69 8.26 21.13
C ASN A 37 23.19 8.56 21.20
N ARG A 38 22.79 9.57 21.99
CA ARG A 38 21.39 10.01 22.05
C ARG A 38 20.89 10.54 20.72
N ALA A 39 21.72 11.28 19.97
CA ALA A 39 21.36 11.78 18.65
C ALA A 39 21.13 10.62 17.66
N TYR A 40 21.97 9.57 17.70
CA TYR A 40 21.78 8.37 16.88
C TYR A 40 20.52 7.59 17.26
N GLU A 41 20.27 7.37 18.56
CA GLU A 41 19.07 6.68 19.03
C GLU A 41 17.80 7.46 18.68
N ASN A 42 17.80 8.77 18.87
CA ASN A 42 16.69 9.63 18.49
C ASN A 42 16.48 9.63 16.97
N ALA A 43 17.55 9.75 16.17
CA ALA A 43 17.45 9.69 14.72
C ALA A 43 16.87 8.34 14.27
N ARG A 44 17.29 7.24 14.88
CA ARG A 44 16.75 5.91 14.61
C ARG A 44 15.27 5.80 14.98
N ALA A 45 14.89 6.27 16.17
CA ALA A 45 13.51 6.25 16.62
C ALA A 45 12.60 7.08 15.70
N VAL A 46 13.06 8.25 15.25
CA VAL A 46 12.34 9.08 14.27
C VAL A 46 12.24 8.36 12.93
N MET A 47 13.32 7.78 12.41
CA MET A 47 13.28 7.02 11.15
C MET A 47 12.32 5.82 11.22
N GLU A 48 12.33 5.07 12.32
CA GLU A 48 11.42 3.94 12.53
C GLU A 48 9.96 4.40 12.65
N ALA A 49 9.71 5.52 13.35
CA ALA A 49 8.37 6.10 13.47
C ALA A 49 7.84 6.57 12.10
N THR A 50 8.65 7.30 11.33
CA THR A 50 8.29 7.77 9.98
C THR A 50 8.11 6.60 9.01
N ALA A 51 8.97 5.58 9.07
CA ALA A 51 8.80 4.39 8.23
C ALA A 51 7.48 3.65 8.54
N ARG A 52 7.12 3.56 9.82
CA ARG A 52 5.83 2.98 10.25
C ARG A 52 4.64 3.82 9.83
N GLU A 53 4.75 5.15 9.91
CA GLU A 53 3.71 6.07 9.45
C GLU A 53 3.43 5.88 7.95
N LEU A 54 4.47 5.89 7.11
CA LEU A 54 4.34 5.65 5.67
C LEU A 54 3.80 4.25 5.34
N ALA A 55 4.20 3.23 6.11
CA ALA A 55 3.66 1.88 5.95
C ALA A 55 2.15 1.84 6.26
N ASN A 56 1.72 2.49 7.34
CA ASN A 56 0.29 2.56 7.69
C ASN A 56 -0.52 3.33 6.64
N GLU A 57 0.04 4.38 6.05
CA GLU A 57 -0.61 5.11 4.95
C GLU A 57 -0.78 4.22 3.71
N ALA A 58 0.26 3.46 3.34
CA ALA A 58 0.19 2.51 2.25
C ALA A 58 -0.85 1.40 2.53
N ASP A 59 -0.84 0.83 3.73
CA ASP A 59 -1.82 -0.17 4.16
C ASP A 59 -3.25 0.37 4.09
N ALA A 60 -3.47 1.62 4.51
CA ALA A 60 -4.79 2.24 4.45
C ALA A 60 -5.31 2.38 3.01
N ILE A 61 -4.45 2.75 2.06
CA ILE A 61 -4.81 2.84 0.63
C ILE A 61 -5.21 1.46 0.10
N LEU A 62 -4.42 0.43 0.42
CA LEU A 62 -4.67 -0.94 -0.03
C LEU A 62 -5.96 -1.51 0.59
N GLU A 63 -6.21 -1.26 1.87
CA GLU A 63 -7.42 -1.71 2.56
C GLU A 63 -8.70 -1.14 1.94
N VAL A 64 -8.68 0.09 1.43
CA VAL A 64 -9.85 0.65 0.71
C VAL A 64 -10.18 -0.20 -0.52
N ALA A 65 -9.17 -0.53 -1.33
CA ALA A 65 -9.36 -1.36 -2.52
C ALA A 65 -9.78 -2.80 -2.16
N MET A 66 -9.15 -3.39 -1.15
CA MET A 66 -9.47 -4.75 -0.69
C MET A 66 -10.88 -4.83 -0.12
N ASN A 67 -11.31 -3.86 0.68
CA ASN A 67 -12.68 -3.82 1.20
C ASN A 67 -13.71 -3.68 0.07
N ALA A 68 -13.45 -2.84 -0.94
CA ALA A 68 -14.32 -2.76 -2.10
C ALA A 68 -14.41 -4.11 -2.84
N ALA A 69 -13.29 -4.79 -3.07
CA ALA A 69 -13.27 -6.11 -3.69
C ALA A 69 -14.03 -7.17 -2.88
N ARG A 70 -13.82 -7.23 -1.56
CA ARG A 70 -14.56 -8.13 -0.64
C ARG A 70 -16.05 -7.86 -0.66
N THR A 71 -16.47 -6.60 -0.58
CA THR A 71 -17.89 -6.23 -0.62
C THR A 71 -18.52 -6.55 -1.96
N MET A 72 -17.82 -6.33 -3.08
CA MET A 72 -18.30 -6.77 -4.40
C MET A 72 -18.45 -8.29 -4.47
N ALA A 73 -17.46 -9.05 -4.01
CA ALA A 73 -17.53 -10.50 -3.99
C ALA A 73 -18.73 -11.00 -3.15
N GLN A 74 -18.97 -10.41 -1.99
CA GLN A 74 -20.14 -10.69 -1.15
C GLN A 74 -21.45 -10.34 -1.85
N GLY A 75 -21.56 -9.14 -2.44
CA GLY A 75 -22.75 -8.72 -3.17
C GLY A 75 -23.03 -9.61 -4.39
N PHE A 76 -21.97 -10.00 -5.11
CA PHE A 76 -22.08 -10.88 -6.26
C PHE A 76 -22.44 -12.30 -5.84
N SER A 77 -22.02 -12.80 -4.68
CA SER A 77 -22.41 -14.13 -4.20
C SER A 77 -23.93 -14.34 -4.10
N ALA A 78 -24.70 -13.24 -4.00
CA ALA A 78 -26.17 -13.25 -3.99
C ALA A 78 -26.81 -13.20 -5.39
N PHE A 79 -26.05 -13.39 -6.48
CA PHE A 79 -26.54 -13.28 -7.85
C PHE A 79 -27.74 -14.19 -8.15
N GLU A 80 -27.89 -15.30 -7.43
CA GLU A 80 -28.99 -16.24 -7.62
C GLU A 80 -30.37 -15.61 -7.35
N SER A 81 -30.41 -14.56 -6.52
CA SER A 81 -31.63 -13.77 -6.25
C SER A 81 -32.08 -12.90 -7.43
N ILE A 82 -31.20 -12.69 -8.42
CA ILE A 82 -31.48 -11.94 -9.64
C ILE A 82 -31.97 -12.94 -10.71
N PRO A 83 -33.06 -12.64 -11.44
CA PRO A 83 -33.50 -13.46 -12.57
C PRO A 83 -32.35 -13.68 -13.56
N GLN A 84 -32.21 -14.91 -14.06
CA GLN A 84 -31.07 -15.37 -14.86
C GLN A 84 -30.74 -14.41 -16.02
N GLU A 85 -31.76 -13.96 -16.73
CA GLU A 85 -31.69 -13.05 -17.87
C GLU A 85 -31.16 -11.64 -17.54
N HIS A 86 -31.20 -11.24 -16.27
CA HIS A 86 -30.79 -9.91 -15.80
C HIS A 86 -29.44 -9.93 -15.06
N ARG A 87 -28.91 -11.10 -14.70
CA ARG A 87 -27.69 -11.22 -13.88
C ARG A 87 -26.50 -10.46 -14.46
N ARG A 88 -26.19 -10.67 -15.75
CA ARG A 88 -25.05 -10.01 -16.41
C ARG A 88 -25.19 -8.49 -16.40
N GLU A 89 -26.37 -7.98 -16.77
CA GLU A 89 -26.63 -6.53 -16.81
C GLU A 89 -26.47 -5.88 -15.43
N VAL A 90 -27.09 -6.48 -14.41
CA VAL A 90 -27.08 -5.96 -13.04
C VAL A 90 -25.66 -5.96 -12.46
N LEU A 91 -24.95 -7.10 -12.53
CA LEU A 91 -23.60 -7.21 -11.97
C LEU A 91 -22.60 -6.31 -12.71
N ARG A 92 -22.74 -6.20 -14.04
CA ARG A 92 -21.92 -5.30 -14.86
C ARG A 92 -22.15 -3.84 -14.48
N GLY A 93 -23.41 -3.46 -14.25
CA GLY A 93 -23.76 -2.12 -13.76
C GLY A 93 -23.20 -1.82 -12.38
N MET A 94 -23.28 -2.78 -11.45
CA MET A 94 -22.67 -2.66 -10.12
C MET A 94 -21.15 -2.47 -10.21
N LEU A 95 -20.47 -3.29 -11.01
CA LEU A 95 -19.02 -3.24 -11.19
C LEU A 95 -18.55 -1.88 -11.74
N ARG A 96 -19.25 -1.37 -12.76
CA ARG A 96 -19.01 -0.04 -13.33
C ARG A 96 -19.26 1.05 -12.30
N LYS A 97 -20.35 0.95 -11.53
CA LYS A 97 -20.70 1.95 -10.52
C LYS A 97 -19.66 2.04 -9.40
N VAL A 98 -19.09 0.92 -8.98
CA VAL A 98 -17.98 0.92 -8.01
C VAL A 98 -16.77 1.66 -8.57
N LEU A 99 -16.41 1.47 -9.84
CA LEU A 99 -15.34 2.23 -10.45
C LEU A 99 -15.67 3.73 -10.53
N GLU A 100 -16.91 4.10 -10.87
CA GLU A 100 -17.37 5.49 -10.92
C GLU A 100 -17.22 6.20 -9.57
N GLU A 101 -17.63 5.56 -8.49
CA GLU A 101 -17.64 6.12 -7.12
C GLU A 101 -16.26 6.10 -6.43
N ASN A 102 -15.29 5.36 -6.98
CA ASN A 102 -13.92 5.27 -6.44
C ASN A 102 -12.94 5.84 -7.47
N GLU A 103 -12.68 7.15 -7.39
CA GLU A 103 -11.84 7.87 -8.37
C GLU A 103 -10.39 7.38 -8.40
N ASP A 104 -9.88 6.88 -7.27
CA ASP A 104 -8.52 6.36 -7.15
C ASP A 104 -8.34 4.97 -7.78
N PHE A 105 -9.42 4.28 -8.16
CA PHE A 105 -9.34 2.98 -8.82
C PHE A 105 -9.04 3.15 -10.31
N LEU A 106 -8.00 2.46 -10.78
CA LEU A 106 -7.69 2.36 -12.21
C LEU A 106 -8.73 1.54 -12.96
N GLY A 107 -9.25 0.49 -12.33
CA GLY A 107 -10.28 -0.36 -12.91
C GLY A 107 -10.84 -1.37 -11.94
N THR A 108 -11.98 -1.95 -12.31
CA THR A 108 -12.69 -3.00 -11.58
C THR A 108 -12.99 -4.15 -12.53
N TRP A 109 -12.87 -5.37 -12.04
CA TRP A 109 -13.13 -6.56 -12.84
C TRP A 109 -13.80 -7.65 -12.01
N VAL A 110 -14.38 -8.61 -12.70
CA VAL A 110 -14.79 -9.90 -12.12
C VAL A 110 -14.48 -11.00 -13.11
N CYS A 111 -14.15 -12.19 -12.61
CA CYS A 111 -13.95 -13.36 -13.44
C CYS A 111 -14.80 -14.52 -12.91
N PHE A 112 -15.89 -14.85 -13.59
CA PHE A 112 -16.69 -16.04 -13.28
C PHE A 112 -16.11 -17.28 -13.96
N GLU A 113 -16.16 -18.41 -13.28
CA GLU A 113 -15.87 -19.73 -13.88
C GLU A 113 -16.83 -20.02 -15.05
N PRO A 114 -16.44 -20.90 -15.99
CA PRO A 114 -17.29 -21.26 -17.13
C PRO A 114 -18.70 -21.66 -16.68
N ASN A 115 -19.70 -21.01 -17.27
CA ASN A 115 -21.13 -21.19 -17.02
C ASN A 115 -21.60 -20.93 -15.57
N ALA A 116 -20.77 -20.32 -14.71
CA ALA A 116 -21.09 -20.20 -13.29
C ALA A 116 -22.14 -19.12 -12.96
N LEU A 117 -22.22 -18.05 -13.75
CA LEU A 117 -23.14 -16.95 -13.46
C LEU A 117 -24.59 -17.29 -13.83
N ASP A 118 -24.78 -17.72 -15.08
CA ASP A 118 -26.10 -17.93 -15.68
C ASP A 118 -26.17 -19.13 -16.61
N GLY A 119 -25.08 -19.86 -16.86
CA GLY A 119 -25.06 -20.97 -17.81
C GLY A 119 -25.33 -20.58 -19.26
N LEU A 120 -25.17 -19.31 -19.63
CA LEU A 120 -25.45 -18.79 -20.97
C LEU A 120 -24.18 -18.42 -21.75
N ASP A 121 -22.99 -18.83 -21.31
CA ASP A 121 -21.71 -18.40 -21.93
C ASP A 121 -21.70 -18.59 -23.45
N GLU A 122 -22.18 -19.74 -23.95
CA GLU A 122 -22.25 -20.03 -25.39
C GLU A 122 -23.02 -18.96 -26.19
N LYS A 123 -24.07 -18.37 -25.61
CA LYS A 123 -24.86 -17.31 -26.25
C LYS A 123 -24.09 -15.99 -26.37
N TYR A 124 -23.13 -15.75 -25.49
CA TYR A 124 -22.37 -14.51 -25.40
C TYR A 124 -20.99 -14.58 -26.08
N ARG A 125 -20.59 -15.75 -26.58
CA ARG A 125 -19.31 -15.93 -27.30
C ARG A 125 -19.14 -14.93 -28.43
N GLY A 126 -18.05 -14.16 -28.40
CA GLY A 126 -17.69 -13.16 -29.40
C GLY A 126 -18.69 -12.00 -29.53
N THR A 127 -19.64 -11.87 -28.60
CA THR A 127 -20.52 -10.70 -28.53
C THR A 127 -19.78 -9.51 -27.93
N GLU A 128 -20.33 -8.30 -28.09
CA GLU A 128 -19.73 -7.10 -27.51
C GLU A 128 -19.48 -7.26 -26.00
N GLY A 129 -18.28 -6.88 -25.55
CA GLY A 129 -17.85 -7.01 -24.15
C GLY A 129 -17.46 -8.43 -23.70
N HIS A 130 -17.47 -9.42 -24.61
CA HIS A 130 -17.12 -10.81 -24.30
C HIS A 130 -16.01 -11.32 -25.23
N ASP A 131 -15.23 -12.29 -24.76
CA ASP A 131 -14.25 -12.99 -25.58
C ASP A 131 -14.86 -14.22 -26.27
N GLU A 132 -14.01 -15.04 -26.88
CA GLU A 132 -14.39 -16.27 -27.58
C GLU A 132 -15.03 -17.34 -26.67
N THR A 133 -14.90 -17.21 -25.34
CA THR A 133 -15.48 -18.13 -24.36
C THR A 133 -16.89 -17.74 -23.97
N GLY A 134 -17.25 -16.46 -24.08
CA GLY A 134 -18.54 -15.91 -23.66
C GLY A 134 -18.74 -15.86 -22.13
N ARG A 135 -17.70 -16.16 -21.36
CA ARG A 135 -17.71 -16.04 -19.89
C ARG A 135 -18.03 -14.62 -19.45
N PHE A 136 -18.62 -14.49 -18.26
CA PHE A 136 -18.80 -13.18 -17.65
C PHE A 136 -17.49 -12.73 -16.98
N ILE A 137 -16.66 -12.03 -17.77
CA ILE A 137 -15.32 -11.57 -17.39
C ILE A 137 -15.08 -10.06 -17.69
N PRO A 138 -16.00 -9.15 -17.38
CA PRO A 138 -15.83 -7.73 -17.72
C PRO A 138 -14.71 -7.09 -16.90
N TYR A 139 -13.94 -6.22 -17.56
CA TYR A 139 -12.98 -5.31 -16.97
C TYR A 139 -13.33 -3.87 -17.37
N PHE A 140 -13.72 -3.08 -16.38
CA PHE A 140 -13.88 -1.63 -16.52
C PHE A 140 -12.60 -0.94 -16.12
N PHE A 141 -12.17 0.04 -16.91
CA PHE A 141 -10.96 0.80 -16.62
C PHE A 141 -11.08 2.24 -17.07
N ARG A 142 -10.27 3.10 -16.44
CA ARG A 142 -10.17 4.51 -16.80
C ARG A 142 -9.13 4.68 -17.91
N ASP A 143 -9.57 5.19 -19.05
CA ASP A 143 -8.73 5.64 -20.15
C ASP A 143 -9.04 7.10 -20.46
N GLN A 144 -8.04 7.97 -20.32
CA GLN A 144 -8.15 9.42 -20.58
C GLN A 144 -9.37 10.08 -19.89
N GLY A 145 -9.67 9.66 -18.65
CA GLY A 145 -10.78 10.20 -17.86
C GLY A 145 -12.17 9.64 -18.21
N LYS A 146 -12.26 8.69 -19.13
CA LYS A 146 -13.49 7.97 -19.46
C LYS A 146 -13.41 6.53 -18.95
N ILE A 147 -14.56 5.95 -18.60
CA ILE A 147 -14.64 4.53 -18.26
C ILE A 147 -14.92 3.74 -19.54
N SER A 148 -13.99 2.86 -19.89
CA SER A 148 -14.07 1.90 -20.98
C SER A 148 -14.26 0.49 -20.43
N GLU A 149 -14.65 -0.44 -21.30
CA GLU A 149 -14.93 -1.84 -20.96
C GLU A 149 -14.25 -2.76 -21.97
N GLU A 150 -13.56 -3.77 -21.47
CA GLU A 150 -13.01 -4.88 -22.26
C GLU A 150 -13.17 -6.20 -21.49
N PRO A 151 -13.20 -7.36 -22.16
CA PRO A 151 -13.06 -8.64 -21.47
C PRO A 151 -11.65 -8.79 -20.90
N LEU A 152 -11.53 -9.48 -19.76
CA LEU A 152 -10.23 -9.83 -19.18
C LEU A 152 -9.35 -10.60 -20.18
N ARG A 153 -8.04 -10.40 -20.10
CA ARG A 153 -7.04 -11.06 -20.96
C ARG A 153 -6.10 -11.91 -20.13
N ASP A 154 -5.65 -13.02 -20.69
CA ASP A 154 -4.64 -13.89 -20.07
C ASP A 154 -5.02 -14.45 -18.69
N TYR A 155 -6.31 -14.44 -18.33
CA TYR A 155 -6.80 -14.90 -17.03
C TYR A 155 -6.54 -16.39 -16.77
N GLU A 156 -6.24 -17.20 -17.80
CA GLU A 156 -5.84 -18.60 -17.62
C GLU A 156 -4.33 -18.85 -17.77
N THR A 157 -3.55 -17.80 -18.08
CA THR A 157 -2.11 -17.90 -18.36
C THR A 157 -1.31 -17.72 -17.07
N PRO A 158 -0.55 -18.71 -16.59
CA PRO A 158 0.31 -18.54 -15.40
C PRO A 158 1.26 -17.35 -15.52
N GLY A 159 1.43 -16.57 -14.45
CA GLY A 159 2.19 -15.33 -14.44
C GLY A 159 1.33 -14.13 -14.85
N ALA A 160 0.86 -14.08 -16.11
CA ALA A 160 0.04 -12.96 -16.60
C ALA A 160 -1.35 -12.92 -15.94
N GLY A 161 -1.95 -14.08 -15.72
CA GLY A 161 -3.26 -14.28 -15.10
C GLY A 161 -3.22 -14.44 -13.58
N ASP A 162 -2.07 -14.22 -12.93
CA ASP A 162 -1.91 -14.43 -11.48
C ASP A 162 -2.87 -13.56 -10.66
N TYR A 163 -3.33 -12.44 -11.23
CA TYR A 163 -4.37 -11.57 -10.66
C TYR A 163 -5.70 -12.31 -10.40
N TYR A 164 -5.96 -13.41 -11.11
CA TYR A 164 -7.11 -14.29 -10.90
C TYR A 164 -6.70 -15.68 -10.41
N LEU A 165 -5.64 -16.27 -10.99
CA LEU A 165 -5.23 -17.64 -10.72
C LEU A 165 -4.84 -17.87 -9.25
N LEU A 166 -4.12 -16.94 -8.63
CA LEU A 166 -3.68 -17.11 -7.24
C LEU A 166 -4.87 -17.08 -6.26
N ALA A 167 -5.80 -16.16 -6.46
CA ALA A 167 -7.01 -16.07 -5.65
C ALA A 167 -7.91 -17.29 -5.87
N ARG A 168 -8.16 -17.68 -7.13
CA ARG A 168 -8.95 -18.86 -7.48
C ARG A 168 -8.38 -20.14 -6.87
N ASN A 169 -7.07 -20.36 -6.99
CA ASN A 169 -6.44 -21.61 -6.57
C ASN A 169 -6.29 -21.70 -5.05
N SER A 170 -6.07 -20.58 -4.36
CA SER A 170 -5.90 -20.56 -2.91
C SER A 170 -7.22 -20.48 -2.14
N GLY A 171 -8.29 -19.99 -2.77
CA GLY A 171 -9.56 -19.67 -2.11
C GLY A 171 -9.48 -18.47 -1.16
N ASN A 172 -8.37 -17.75 -1.17
CA ASN A 172 -8.14 -16.57 -0.34
C ASN A 172 -7.91 -15.35 -1.21
N GLU A 173 -8.10 -14.17 -0.62
CA GLU A 173 -7.73 -12.92 -1.26
C GLU A 173 -6.21 -12.83 -1.50
N VAL A 174 -5.83 -12.16 -2.58
CA VAL A 174 -4.42 -12.01 -2.98
C VAL A 174 -4.17 -10.57 -3.38
N LEU A 175 -3.08 -10.00 -2.85
CA LEU A 175 -2.48 -8.77 -3.31
C LEU A 175 -1.20 -9.11 -4.10
N LEU A 176 -1.04 -8.52 -5.28
CA LEU A 176 0.12 -8.70 -6.16
C LEU A 176 1.20 -7.65 -5.91
#